data_AF-A0A1H6E885-F1
#
_entry.id   AF-A0A1H6E885-F1
#
_cell.length_a   1.000
_cell.length_b   1.000
_cell.length_c   1.000
_cell.angle_alpha   90.00
_cell.angle_beta   90.00
_cell.angle_gamma   90.00
#
_symmetry.space_group_name_H-M   'P 1'
#
loop_
_entity.id
_entity.type
_entity.pdbx_description
1 polymer ?
#
loop_
_entity_poly.entity_id
_entity_poly.type
_entity_poly.pdbx_seq_one_letter_code
_entity_poly.pdbx_strand_id
1 'polypeptide(L)'
;MAADDRLEDDELARRLREAHRRVRLLPATGDAGEKERVARRYLAICDLAKRDPERAAVRLEAFLEALDRPLDTPREGENTHGD
;
A
#
# COMPACT_ATOMS: atom_id res chain seq x y z
N MET A 1 8.65 10.17 -28.27
CA MET A 1 8.00 9.36 -27.22
C MET A 1 9.07 8.48 -26.58
N ALA A 2 9.84 9.04 -25.65
CA ALA A 2 10.89 8.32 -24.89
C ALA A 2 11.31 9.12 -23.66
N ALA A 3 11.05 10.43 -23.66
CA ALA A 3 11.14 11.28 -22.48
C ALA A 3 9.95 11.08 -21.54
N ASP A 4 8.73 10.87 -22.08
CA ASP A 4 7.51 10.68 -21.30
C ASP A 4 7.58 9.41 -20.42
N ASP A 5 7.96 8.26 -20.99
CA ASP A 5 8.10 7.01 -20.23
C ASP A 5 9.06 7.13 -19.03
N ARG A 6 10.16 7.89 -19.18
CA ARG A 6 11.13 8.09 -18.08
C ARG A 6 10.56 8.96 -16.97
N LEU A 7 9.79 9.99 -17.31
CA LEU A 7 9.15 10.86 -16.33
C LEU A 7 8.03 10.13 -15.59
N GLU A 8 7.29 9.27 -16.29
CA GLU A 8 6.26 8.41 -15.72
C GLU A 8 6.85 7.37 -14.75
N ASP A 9 7.98 6.76 -15.11
CA ASP A 9 8.76 5.89 -14.21
C ASP A 9 9.28 6.64 -12.97
N ASP A 10 9.81 7.86 -13.14
CA ASP A 10 10.30 8.70 -12.03
C ASP A 10 9.18 9.10 -11.06
N GLU A 11 8.00 9.43 -11.58
CA GLU A 11 6.85 9.75 -10.76
C GLU A 11 6.31 8.52 -10.01
N LEU A 12 6.22 7.38 -10.68
CA LEU A 12 5.85 6.12 -10.05
C LEU A 12 6.84 5.73 -8.94
N ALA A 13 8.14 5.88 -9.19
CA ALA A 13 9.18 5.63 -8.20
C ALA A 13 9.04 6.54 -6.96
N ARG A 14 8.69 7.82 -7.16
CA ARG A 14 8.40 8.73 -6.04
C ARG A 14 7.19 8.28 -5.23
N ARG A 15 6.09 7.92 -5.90
CA ARG A 15 4.86 7.45 -5.24
C ARG A 15 5.11 6.16 -4.45
N LEU A 16 5.89 5.22 -4.99
CA LEU A 16 6.26 3.98 -4.29
C LEU A 16 7.06 4.27 -3.01
N ARG A 17 8.04 5.20 -3.06
CA ARG A 17 8.80 5.60 -1.86
C ARG A 17 7.91 6.23 -0.80
N GLU A 18 6.96 7.06 -1.20
CA GLU A 18 6.00 7.67 -0.27
C GLU A 18 5.08 6.62 0.36
N ALA A 19 4.55 5.68 -0.44
CA ALA A 19 3.78 4.56 0.08
C ALA A 19 4.60 3.71 1.06
N HIS A 20 5.86 3.40 0.75
CA HIS A 20 6.76 2.70 1.66
C HIS A 20 6.94 3.48 2.96
N ARG A 21 7.13 4.80 2.90
CA ARG A 21 7.28 5.65 4.09
C ARG A 21 6.02 5.56 4.96
N ARG A 22 4.83 5.66 4.38
CA ARG A 22 3.56 5.53 5.10
C ARG A 22 3.43 4.16 5.75
N VAL A 23 3.69 3.08 5.02
CA VAL A 23 3.68 1.70 5.55
C VAL A 23 4.65 1.53 6.73
N ARG A 24 5.80 2.19 6.72
CA ARG A 24 6.75 2.17 7.85
C ARG A 24 6.30 3.02 9.04
N LEU A 25 5.57 4.10 8.78
CA LEU A 25 5.00 4.98 9.80
C LEU A 25 3.69 4.46 10.38
N LEU A 26 3.08 3.41 9.80
CA LEU A 26 1.93 2.75 10.41
C LEU A 26 2.31 2.30 11.83
N PRO A 27 1.53 2.72 12.83
CA PRO A 27 1.87 2.46 14.22
C PRO A 27 1.82 0.95 14.45
N ALA A 28 2.86 0.41 15.11
CA ALA A 28 2.91 -1.00 15.49
C ALA A 28 1.84 -1.39 16.54
N THR A 29 1.02 -0.43 16.97
CA THR A 29 -0.15 -0.63 17.83
C THR A 29 -1.37 -1.15 17.07
N GLY A 30 -1.36 -1.13 15.74
CA GLY A 30 -2.33 -1.87 14.93
C GLY A 30 -2.02 -3.37 14.93
N ASP A 31 -3.06 -4.19 14.74
CA ASP A 31 -2.98 -5.66 14.68
C ASP A 31 -1.79 -6.10 13.81
N ALA A 32 -0.90 -6.95 14.34
CA ALA A 32 0.30 -7.39 13.62
C ALA A 32 -0.04 -8.02 12.24
N GLY A 33 -1.23 -8.62 12.12
CA GLY A 33 -1.75 -9.14 10.87
C GLY A 33 -2.13 -8.07 9.85
N GLU A 34 -2.51 -6.87 10.28
CA GLU A 34 -2.84 -5.76 9.39
C GLU A 34 -1.59 -5.18 8.72
N LYS A 35 -0.52 -4.96 9.50
CA LYS A 35 0.76 -4.51 8.95
C LYS A 35 1.33 -5.50 7.94
N GLU A 36 1.23 -6.80 8.21
CA GLU A 36 1.66 -7.84 7.27
C GLU A 36 0.79 -7.87 6.00
N ARG A 37 -0.53 -7.75 6.11
CA ARG A 37 -1.44 -7.65 4.95
C ARG A 37 -1.11 -6.44 4.08
N VAL A 38 -0.87 -5.29 4.71
CA VAL A 38 -0.47 -4.04 4.05
C VAL A 38 0.86 -4.22 3.33
N ALA A 39 1.87 -4.82 3.99
CA ALA A 39 3.18 -5.08 3.38
C ALA A 39 3.10 -6.03 2.18
N ARG A 40 2.33 -7.13 2.28
CA ARG A 40 2.12 -8.06 1.16
C ARG A 40 1.45 -7.39 -0.03
N ARG A 41 0.45 -6.52 0.24
CA ARG A 41 -0.26 -5.78 -0.81
C ARG A 41 0.65 -4.76 -1.49
N TYR A 42 1.51 -4.08 -0.74
CA TYR A 42 2.52 -3.19 -1.28
C TYR A 42 3.53 -3.91 -2.19
N LEU A 43 4.03 -5.09 -1.79
CA LEU A 43 4.94 -5.89 -2.62
C LEU A 43 4.29 -6.30 -3.95
N ALA A 44 3.02 -6.70 -3.94
CA ALA A 44 2.30 -7.02 -5.16
C ALA A 44 2.18 -5.83 -6.13
N ILE A 45 2.06 -4.60 -5.61
CA ILE A 45 2.05 -3.38 -6.41
C ILE A 45 3.45 -3.10 -6.99
N CYS A 46 4.52 -3.31 -6.21
CA CYS A 46 5.90 -3.21 -6.71
C CYS A 46 6.19 -4.21 -7.84
N ASP A 47 5.71 -5.45 -7.74
CA ASP A 47 5.88 -6.43 -8.82
C ASP A 47 5.04 -6.09 -10.05
N LEU A 48 3.85 -5.50 -9.86
CA LEU A 48 3.05 -4.99 -10.96
C LEU A 48 3.74 -3.80 -11.65
N ALA A 49 4.37 -2.90 -10.91
CA ALA A 49 5.08 -1.74 -11.46
C ALA A 49 6.21 -2.13 -12.43
N LYS A 50 6.85 -3.28 -12.22
CA LYS A 50 7.89 -3.81 -13.12
C LYS A 50 7.33 -4.30 -14.46
N ARG A 51 6.03 -4.57 -14.55
CA ARG A 51 5.35 -5.14 -15.73
C ARG A 51 4.44 -4.13 -16.42
N ASP A 52 3.70 -3.37 -15.63
CA ASP A 52 2.67 -2.41 -16.04
C ASP A 52 2.69 -1.19 -15.10
N PRO A 53 3.55 -0.19 -15.37
CA PRO A 53 3.69 0.98 -14.51
C PRO A 53 2.40 1.81 -14.41
N GLU A 54 1.66 1.99 -15.51
CA GLU A 54 0.37 2.70 -15.52
C GLU A 54 -0.65 2.04 -14.59
N ARG A 55 -0.78 0.71 -14.68
CA ARG A 55 -1.71 -0.06 -13.86
C ARG A 55 -1.29 -0.09 -12.40
N ALA A 56 0.02 -0.10 -12.15
CA ALA A 56 0.57 -0.01 -10.80
C ALA A 56 0.29 1.36 -10.17
N ALA A 57 0.37 2.46 -10.93
CA ALA A 57 0.05 3.81 -10.43
C ALA A 57 -1.40 3.90 -9.91
N VAL A 58 -2.37 3.40 -10.69
CA VAL A 58 -3.79 3.36 -10.28
C VAL A 58 -3.99 2.49 -9.03
N ARG A 59 -3.32 1.34 -8.97
CA ARG A 59 -3.43 0.41 -7.83
C ARG A 59 -2.76 0.96 -6.57
N LEU A 60 -1.69 1.72 -6.74
CA LEU A 60 -0.95 2.39 -5.68
C LEU A 60 -1.77 3.53 -5.08
N GLU A 61 -2.44 4.32 -5.93
CA GLU A 61 -3.33 5.39 -5.48
C GLU A 61 -4.47 4.85 -4.62
N ALA A 62 -5.20 3.84 -5.12
CA ALA A 62 -6.26 3.18 -4.35
C ALA A 62 -5.75 2.53 -3.05
N PHE A 63 -4.51 2.04 -3.04
CA PHE A 63 -3.87 1.51 -1.83
C PHE A 63 -3.58 2.62 -0.81
N LEU A 64 -3.07 3.77 -1.27
CA LEU A 64 -2.81 4.92 -0.41
C LEU A 64 -4.11 5.50 0.17
N GLU A 65 -5.17 5.60 -0.62
CA GLU A 65 -6.50 6.01 -0.13
C GLU A 65 -7.04 5.05 0.94
N ALA A 66 -6.83 3.74 0.76
CA ALA A 66 -7.23 2.74 1.74
C ALA A 66 -6.41 2.80 3.04
N LEU A 67 -5.15 3.27 2.98
CA LEU A 67 -4.32 3.50 4.16
C LEU A 67 -4.66 4.80 4.89
N ASP A 68 -5.07 5.82 4.13
CA ASP A 68 -5.42 7.15 4.67
C ASP A 68 -6.83 7.17 5.25
N ARG A 69 -7.73 6.33 4.72
CA ARG A 69 -9.05 6.10 5.33
C ARG A 69 -8.81 5.60 6.75
N PRO A 70 -9.17 6.37 7.80
CA PRO A 70 -9.18 5.84 9.14
C PRO A 70 -10.08 4.60 9.11
N LEU A 71 -9.61 3.50 9.70
CA LEU A 71 -10.43 2.32 9.94
C LEU A 71 -11.54 2.71 10.93
N ASP A 72 -12.51 3.49 10.45
CA ASP A 72 -13.75 3.88 11.12
C ASP A 72 -14.77 2.74 10.99
N THR A 73 -14.27 1.53 11.20
CA THR A 73 -15.08 0.40 11.62
C THR A 73 -14.46 -0.06 12.91
N PRO A 74 -15.08 0.18 14.07
CA PRO A 74 -14.71 -0.57 15.26
C PRO A 74 -14.88 -2.03 14.88
N ARG A 75 -13.77 -2.75 14.72
CA ARG A 75 -13.80 -4.21 14.75
C ARG A 75 -14.05 -4.58 16.20
N GLU A 76 -15.31 -4.42 16.61
CA GLU A 76 -15.80 -5.05 17.84
C GLU A 76 -15.57 -6.55 17.71
N GLY A 77 -14.86 -7.07 18.70
CA GLY A 77 -14.92 -8.44 19.19
C GLY A 77 -14.90 -9.57 18.16
N GLU A 78 -13.73 -10.14 17.92
CA GLU A 78 -13.66 -11.60 17.89
C GLU A 78 -12.32 -12.07 18.47
N ASN A 79 -12.09 -11.72 19.74
CA ASN A 79 -11.36 -12.60 20.64
C ASN A 79 -12.36 -13.65 21.13
N THR A 80 -12.60 -14.69 20.33
CA THR A 80 -13.08 -15.97 20.87
C THR A 80 -12.05 -17.03 20.50
N HIS A 81 -10.99 -17.10 21.29
CA HIS A 81 -10.25 -18.34 21.42
C HIS A 81 -10.53 -18.87 22.83
N GLY A 82 -11.72 -19.48 22.94
CA GLY A 82 -12.11 -20.33 24.05
C GLY A 82 -12.68 -21.61 23.46
N ASP A 83 -11.95 -22.70 23.60
CA ASP A 83 -12.26 -23.84 24.49
C ASP A 83 -10.99 -24.70 24.63
#